data_AF-A0AAD9MK11-F1
#
_entry.id   AF-A0AAD9MK11-F1
#
_cell.length_a   1.000
_cell.length_b   1.000
_cell.length_c   1.000
_cell.angle_alpha   90.00
_cell.angle_beta   90.00
_cell.angle_gamma   90.00
#
_symmetry.space_group_name_H-M   'P 1'
#
loop_
_entity.id
_entity.type
_entity.pdbx_description
1 polymer ?
#
loop_
_entity_poly.entity_id
_entity_poly.type
_entity_poly.pdbx_seq_one_letter_code
_entity_poly.pdbx_strand_id
1 'polypeptide(L)'
;MTIFRAMDGKDSVGIDEARALLGVPAGQGLTPSDLRRLFLRRAVRVHPDKDPSPDAGDRFARLKDAHDLLLRHCVTQEHLAAEQSRSAALLEVLLQAFTASISEPELESRLRSLGVHRPPADFGVAPDVRFDSRVPQCGAPEDLDAVANLRTVFQEAGVPWEAAPRVPGLEEDEELTSSDEEGAAR
;
A
#
# COMPACT_ATOMS: atom_id res chain seq x y z
N MET A 1 34.23 -4.19 -10.55
CA MET A 1 34.16 -3.21 -9.44
C MET A 1 33.38 -2.02 -9.94
N THR A 2 32.05 -2.08 -9.83
CA THR A 2 31.13 -1.11 -10.44
C THR A 2 30.86 -0.01 -9.43
N ILE A 3 31.40 1.17 -9.70
CA ILE A 3 31.27 2.36 -8.85
C ILE A 3 29.83 2.86 -8.95
N PHE A 4 29.05 2.65 -7.89
CA PHE A 4 27.80 3.36 -7.63
C PHE A 4 28.14 4.83 -7.41
N ARG A 5 28.01 5.65 -8.46
CA ARG A 5 28.15 7.10 -8.38
C ARG A 5 26.89 7.65 -7.71
N ALA A 6 26.95 7.82 -6.40
CA ALA A 6 26.08 8.73 -5.68
C ALA A 6 26.33 10.14 -6.24
N MET A 7 25.35 10.71 -6.96
CA MET A 7 25.33 12.13 -7.28
C MET A 7 24.31 12.82 -6.39
N ASP A 8 24.83 13.74 -5.60
CA ASP A 8 24.15 14.72 -4.76
C ASP A 8 22.93 15.37 -5.43
N GLY A 9 21.74 15.10 -4.88
CA GLY A 9 20.89 16.06 -4.16
C GLY A 9 20.73 17.54 -4.56
N LYS A 10 21.13 18.04 -5.74
CA LYS A 10 20.98 19.49 -6.04
C LYS A 10 20.32 19.90 -7.36
N ASP A 11 20.12 18.99 -8.31
CA ASP A 11 19.52 19.32 -9.61
C ASP A 11 18.37 18.36 -10.00
N SER A 12 17.59 17.85 -9.04
CA SER A 12 16.37 17.13 -9.38
C SER A 12 15.30 18.14 -9.81
N VAL A 13 15.16 18.35 -11.12
CA VAL A 13 14.11 19.18 -11.71
C VAL A 13 12.76 18.76 -11.11
N GLY A 14 12.09 19.67 -10.42
CA GLY A 14 10.76 19.38 -9.86
C GLY A 14 9.73 19.13 -10.97
N ILE A 15 8.61 18.48 -10.68
CA ILE A 15 7.55 18.26 -11.68
C ILE A 15 7.08 19.59 -12.30
N ASP A 16 6.88 20.61 -11.47
CA ASP A 16 6.45 21.93 -11.92
C ASP A 16 7.53 22.65 -12.76
N GLU A 17 8.80 22.49 -12.38
CA GLU A 17 9.93 23.02 -13.14
C GLU A 17 10.07 22.32 -14.50
N ALA A 18 9.90 21.00 -14.54
CA ALA A 18 9.93 20.22 -15.76
C ALA A 18 8.80 20.65 -16.72
N ARG A 19 7.60 20.94 -16.18
CA ARG A 19 6.49 21.51 -16.95
C ARG A 19 6.84 22.89 -17.50
N ALA A 20 7.46 23.75 -16.69
CA ALA A 20 7.90 25.07 -17.14
C ALA A 20 8.95 24.98 -18.26
N LEU A 21 9.91 24.06 -18.17
CA LEU A 21 10.95 23.83 -19.19
C LEU A 21 10.36 23.37 -20.54
N LEU A 22 9.33 22.53 -20.50
CA LEU A 22 8.57 22.09 -21.68
C LEU A 22 7.51 23.10 -22.14
N GLY A 23 7.27 24.17 -21.37
CA GLY A 23 6.29 25.20 -21.66
C GLY A 23 4.84 24.74 -21.50
N VAL A 24 4.59 23.83 -20.56
CA VAL A 24 3.26 23.29 -20.27
C VAL A 24 2.67 24.00 -19.07
N PRO A 25 1.41 24.50 -19.13
CA PRO A 25 0.74 25.06 -17.97
C PRO A 25 0.52 24.00 -16.86
N ALA A 26 0.50 24.47 -15.62
CA ALA A 26 0.13 23.65 -14.47
C ALA A 26 -1.32 23.13 -14.63
N GLY A 27 -1.58 21.91 -14.18
CA GLY A 27 -2.94 21.32 -14.18
C GLY A 27 -3.44 20.78 -15.52
N GLN A 28 -2.73 20.97 -16.63
CA GLN A 28 -3.10 20.33 -17.91
C GLN A 28 -2.79 18.83 -17.88
N GLY A 29 -3.78 17.98 -18.19
CA GLY A 29 -3.56 16.56 -18.43
C GLY A 29 -2.66 16.37 -19.64
N LEU A 30 -1.53 15.67 -19.47
CA LEU A 30 -0.55 15.42 -20.52
C LEU A 30 -0.51 13.93 -20.83
N THR A 31 -0.68 13.59 -22.10
CA THR A 31 -0.41 12.23 -22.57
C THR A 31 1.07 12.06 -22.92
N PRO A 32 1.61 10.82 -22.89
CA PRO A 32 2.97 10.54 -23.36
C PRO A 32 3.26 11.07 -24.78
N SER A 33 2.26 11.01 -25.66
CA SER A 33 2.33 11.52 -27.03
C SER A 33 2.48 13.04 -27.09
N ASP A 34 1.77 13.77 -26.22
CA ASP A 34 1.88 15.22 -26.11
C ASP A 34 3.25 15.66 -25.61
N LEU A 35 3.77 14.98 -24.58
CA LEU A 35 5.11 15.22 -24.04
C LEU A 35 6.18 15.05 -25.11
N ARG A 36 6.11 13.95 -25.88
CA ARG A 36 7.05 13.70 -26.99
C ARG A 36 7.00 14.82 -28.03
N ARG A 37 5.80 15.24 -28.43
CA ARG A 37 5.61 16.31 -29.43
C ARG A 37 6.19 17.64 -28.94
N LEU A 38 5.94 18.00 -27.68
CA LEU A 38 6.44 19.23 -27.07
C LEU A 38 7.97 19.21 -26.93
N PHE A 39 8.51 18.08 -26.47
CA PHE A 39 9.95 17.87 -26.39
C PHE A 39 10.61 18.05 -27.75
N LEU A 40 10.13 17.39 -28.80
CA LEU A 40 10.71 17.51 -30.14
C LEU A 40 10.67 18.95 -30.67
N ARG A 41 9.55 19.67 -30.47
CA ARG A 41 9.43 21.08 -30.87
C ARG A 41 10.45 21.97 -30.18
N ARG A 42 10.74 21.70 -28.90
CA ARG A 42 11.69 22.48 -28.10
C ARG A 42 13.13 22.07 -28.38
N ALA A 43 13.39 20.77 -28.49
CA ALA A 43 14.66 20.17 -28.82
C ALA A 43 15.26 20.74 -30.12
N VAL A 44 14.45 20.88 -31.17
CA VAL A 44 14.90 21.47 -32.45
C VAL A 44 15.42 22.90 -32.30
N ARG A 45 14.93 23.66 -31.31
CA ARG A 45 15.31 25.07 -31.09
C ARG A 45 16.56 25.22 -30.21
N VAL A 46 16.78 24.28 -29.31
CA VAL A 46 17.84 24.34 -28.27
C VAL A 46 18.93 23.30 -28.55
N HIS A 47 18.93 22.69 -29.75
CA HIS A 47 19.89 21.64 -30.07
C HIS A 47 21.31 22.22 -30.15
N PRO A 48 22.32 21.60 -29.50
CA PRO A 48 23.68 22.14 -29.46
C PRO A 48 24.37 22.22 -30.83
N ASP A 49 23.88 21.47 -31.83
CA ASP A 49 24.35 21.55 -33.22
C ASP A 49 23.91 22.85 -33.93
N LYS A 50 22.78 23.42 -33.52
CA LYS A 50 22.19 24.62 -34.16
C LYS A 50 22.45 25.91 -33.38
N ASP A 51 22.77 25.77 -32.10
CA ASP A 51 23.01 26.87 -31.17
C ASP A 51 24.47 26.84 -30.72
N PRO A 52 25.31 27.80 -31.17
CA PRO A 52 26.75 27.80 -30.88
C PRO A 52 27.07 28.29 -29.46
N SER A 53 26.06 28.52 -28.61
CA SER A 53 26.32 28.97 -27.24
C SER A 53 26.99 27.88 -26.39
N PRO A 54 27.91 28.24 -25.48
CA PRO A 54 28.66 27.26 -24.69
C PRO A 54 27.79 26.45 -23.73
N ASP A 55 26.59 26.93 -23.41
CA ASP A 55 25.62 26.31 -22.51
C ASP A 55 24.48 25.57 -23.24
N ALA A 56 24.50 25.49 -24.57
CA ALA A 56 23.45 24.82 -25.35
C ALA A 56 23.33 23.33 -25.00
N GLY A 57 24.46 22.66 -24.74
CA GLY A 57 24.50 21.27 -24.28
C GLY A 57 23.78 21.08 -22.93
N ASP A 58 24.05 21.95 -21.96
CA ASP A 58 23.45 21.90 -20.63
C ASP A 58 21.93 22.18 -20.69
N ARG A 59 21.51 23.16 -21.50
CA ARG A 59 20.08 23.44 -21.69
C ARG A 59 19.34 22.28 -22.34
N PHE A 60 19.96 21.60 -23.31
CA PHE A 60 19.38 20.43 -23.95
C PHE A 60 19.29 19.25 -22.98
N ALA A 61 20.32 19.03 -22.16
CA ALA A 61 20.31 18.01 -21.12
C ALA A 61 19.17 18.24 -20.12
N ARG A 62 19.03 19.46 -19.59
CA ARG A 62 17.91 19.83 -18.68
C ARG A 62 16.54 19.63 -19.31
N LEU A 63 16.39 19.94 -20.60
CA LEU A 63 15.14 19.70 -21.34
C LEU A 63 14.81 18.20 -21.45
N LYS A 64 15.82 17.37 -21.68
CA LYS A 64 15.66 15.92 -21.75
C LYS A 64 15.29 15.34 -20.39
N ASP A 65 15.97 15.75 -19.32
CA ASP A 65 15.69 15.30 -17.96
C ASP A 65 14.26 15.67 -17.54
N ALA A 66 13.82 16.89 -17.87
CA ALA A 66 12.44 17.33 -17.68
C ALA A 66 11.42 16.43 -18.41
N HIS A 67 11.69 16.09 -19.67
CA HIS A 67 10.82 15.20 -20.45
C HIS A 67 10.72 13.80 -19.83
N ASP A 68 11.86 13.20 -19.49
CA ASP A 68 11.91 11.83 -18.96
C ASP A 68 11.24 11.75 -17.59
N LEU A 69 11.39 12.80 -16.77
CA LEU A 69 10.73 12.93 -15.48
C LEU A 69 9.20 13.04 -15.63
N LEU A 70 8.69 13.89 -16.53
CA LEU A 70 7.25 13.99 -16.77
C LEU A 70 6.67 12.71 -17.36
N LEU A 71 7.41 12.02 -18.23
CA LEU A 71 6.96 10.77 -18.81
C LEU A 71 6.78 9.69 -17.74
N ARG A 72 7.76 9.54 -16.83
CA ARG A 72 7.67 8.64 -15.68
C ARG A 72 6.49 9.02 -14.79
N HIS A 73 6.30 10.31 -14.52
CA HIS A 73 5.19 10.78 -13.70
C HIS A 73 3.83 10.45 -14.32
N CYS A 74 3.65 10.70 -15.63
CA CYS A 74 2.40 10.37 -16.33
C CYS A 74 2.06 8.88 -16.22
N VAL A 75 3.01 7.99 -16.50
CA VAL A 75 2.79 6.54 -16.41
C VAL A 75 2.44 6.12 -14.99
N THR A 76 3.15 6.64 -13.98
CA THR A 76 2.85 6.36 -12.57
C THR A 76 1.46 6.85 -12.18
N GLN A 77 1.06 8.06 -12.60
CA GLN A 77 -0.27 8.60 -12.32
C GLN A 77 -1.38 7.78 -12.99
N GLU A 78 -1.19 7.35 -14.24
CA GLU A 78 -2.12 6.46 -14.93
C GLU A 78 -2.30 5.13 -14.17
N HIS A 79 -1.20 4.52 -13.72
CA HIS A 79 -1.25 3.29 -12.94
C HIS A 79 -1.96 3.48 -11.59
N LEU A 80 -1.63 4.55 -10.85
CA LEU A 80 -2.27 4.88 -9.58
C LEU A 80 -3.78 5.14 -9.76
N ALA A 81 -4.17 5.88 -10.80
CA ALA A 81 -5.56 6.13 -11.10
C ALA A 81 -6.32 4.83 -11.45
N ALA A 82 -5.68 3.92 -12.19
CA ALA A 82 -6.24 2.60 -12.49
C ALA A 82 -6.44 1.74 -11.24
N GLU A 83 -5.44 1.67 -10.35
CA GLU A 83 -5.54 0.93 -9.08
C GLU A 83 -6.59 1.53 -8.14
N GLN A 84 -6.67 2.86 -8.06
CA GLN A 84 -7.71 3.55 -7.30
C GLN A 84 -9.10 3.24 -7.85
N SER A 85 -9.27 3.27 -9.17
CA SER A 85 -10.54 2.93 -9.83
C SER A 85 -10.93 1.48 -9.58
N ARG A 86 -9.97 0.55 -9.67
CA ARG A 86 -10.19 -0.87 -9.37
C ARG A 86 -10.57 -1.08 -7.91
N SER A 87 -9.88 -0.42 -6.99
CA SER A 87 -10.15 -0.49 -5.55
C SER A 87 -11.53 0.05 -5.21
N ALA A 88 -11.92 1.17 -5.80
CA ALA A 88 -13.25 1.76 -5.64
C ALA A 88 -14.34 0.80 -6.15
N ALA A 89 -14.16 0.19 -7.33
CA ALA A 89 -15.09 -0.79 -7.87
C ALA A 89 -15.21 -2.04 -6.98
N LEU A 90 -14.10 -2.53 -6.40
CA LEU A 90 -14.13 -3.65 -5.46
C LEU A 90 -14.90 -3.30 -4.18
N LEU A 91 -14.65 -2.12 -3.62
CA LEU A 91 -15.37 -1.66 -2.43
C LEU A 91 -16.87 -1.53 -2.69
N GLU A 92 -17.26 -1.02 -3.86
CA GLU A 92 -18.67 -0.94 -4.25
C GLU A 92 -19.33 -2.33 -4.27
N VAL A 93 -18.69 -3.30 -4.91
CA VAL A 93 -19.18 -4.69 -4.98
C VAL A 93 -19.27 -5.31 -3.59
N LEU A 94 -18.27 -5.09 -2.73
CA LEU A 94 -18.29 -5.59 -1.34
C LEU A 94 -19.44 -4.97 -0.53
N LEU A 95 -19.64 -3.66 -0.62
CA LEU A 95 -20.73 -2.97 0.07
C LEU A 95 -22.10 -3.50 -0.39
N GLN A 96 -22.29 -3.71 -1.70
CA GLN A 96 -23.52 -4.29 -2.26
C GLN A 96 -23.76 -5.73 -1.76
N ALA A 97 -22.69 -6.52 -1.61
CA ALA A 97 -22.79 -7.87 -1.05
C ALA A 97 -23.19 -7.84 0.43
N PHE A 98 -22.60 -6.95 1.24
CA PHE A 98 -22.94 -6.80 2.66
C PHE A 98 -24.38 -6.33 2.88
N THR A 99 -24.91 -5.49 1.99
CA THR A 99 -26.30 -5.01 2.06
C THR A 99 -27.29 -5.97 1.40
N ALA A 100 -26.88 -7.19 1.03
CA ALA A 100 -27.68 -8.18 0.32
C ALA A 100 -28.38 -7.61 -0.93
N SER A 101 -27.78 -6.61 -1.56
CA SER A 101 -28.34 -5.87 -2.70
C SER A 101 -27.96 -6.50 -4.05
N ILE A 102 -27.22 -7.60 -4.02
CA ILE A 102 -26.74 -8.35 -5.19
C ILE A 102 -26.84 -9.85 -4.91
N SER A 103 -27.19 -10.63 -5.93
CA SER A 103 -27.23 -12.09 -5.85
C SER A 103 -25.83 -12.72 -5.98
N GLU A 104 -25.61 -13.91 -5.42
CA GLU A 104 -24.33 -14.64 -5.53
C GLU A 104 -23.80 -14.81 -6.97
N PRO A 105 -24.61 -15.21 -7.98
CA PRO A 105 -24.09 -15.34 -9.35
C PRO A 105 -23.70 -13.99 -9.96
N GLU A 106 -24.40 -12.91 -9.62
CA GLU A 106 -24.06 -11.57 -10.10
C GLU A 106 -22.80 -11.03 -9.41
N LEU A 107 -22.67 -11.27 -8.10
CA LEU A 107 -21.45 -10.98 -7.33
C LEU A 107 -20.23 -11.65 -7.95
N GLU A 108 -20.32 -12.94 -8.25
CA GLU A 108 -19.20 -13.69 -8.84
C GLU A 108 -18.83 -13.17 -10.23
N SER A 109 -19.83 -12.83 -11.05
CA SER A 109 -19.59 -12.23 -12.36
C SER A 109 -18.87 -10.88 -12.26
N ARG A 110 -19.27 -10.02 -11.31
CA ARG A 110 -18.62 -8.72 -11.08
C ARG A 110 -17.19 -8.89 -10.57
N LEU A 111 -16.97 -9.75 -9.58
CA LEU A 111 -15.63 -10.05 -9.06
C LEU A 111 -14.71 -10.59 -10.16
N ARG A 112 -15.18 -11.52 -11.00
CA ARG A 112 -14.42 -12.02 -12.16
C ARG A 112 -14.05 -10.91 -13.14
N SER A 113 -14.97 -9.98 -13.42
CA SER A 113 -14.66 -8.84 -14.32
C SER A 113 -13.58 -7.91 -13.77
N LEU A 114 -13.43 -7.85 -12.44
CA LEU A 114 -12.36 -7.13 -11.73
C LEU A 114 -11.08 -7.95 -11.54
N GLY A 115 -11.03 -9.17 -12.10
CA GLY A 115 -9.89 -10.10 -12.00
C GLY A 115 -9.78 -10.81 -10.65
N VAL A 116 -10.84 -10.81 -9.84
CA VAL A 116 -10.92 -11.57 -8.58
C VAL A 116 -11.59 -12.90 -8.87
N HIS A 117 -10.84 -13.99 -8.67
CA HIS A 117 -11.29 -15.35 -8.94
C HIS A 117 -11.43 -16.15 -7.66
N ARG A 118 -12.44 -17.01 -7.61
CA ARG A 118 -12.56 -18.01 -6.55
C ARG A 118 -11.40 -19.01 -6.70
N PRO A 119 -10.67 -19.34 -5.63
CA PRO A 119 -9.67 -20.40 -5.69
C PRO A 119 -10.33 -21.74 -6.06
N PRO A 120 -9.59 -22.67 -6.69
CA PRO A 120 -10.07 -24.02 -6.97
C PRO A 120 -10.58 -24.71 -5.70
N ALA A 121 -11.56 -25.60 -5.84
CA ALA A 121 -12.15 -26.32 -4.68
C ALA A 121 -11.09 -27.11 -3.88
N ASP A 122 -10.07 -27.64 -4.57
CA ASP A 122 -8.99 -28.43 -3.97
C ASP A 122 -7.85 -27.57 -3.40
N PHE A 123 -7.98 -26.24 -3.44
CA PHE A 123 -6.97 -25.30 -2.91
C PHE A 123 -6.88 -25.35 -1.36
N GLY A 124 -7.68 -26.21 -0.71
CA GLY A 124 -7.62 -26.47 0.74
C GLY A 124 -8.16 -25.33 1.61
N VAL A 125 -8.46 -24.16 1.03
CA VAL A 125 -9.14 -23.04 1.68
C VAL A 125 -10.61 -23.13 1.33
N ALA A 126 -11.43 -23.73 2.20
CA ALA A 126 -12.87 -23.70 2.02
C ALA A 126 -13.35 -22.25 2.16
N PRO A 127 -13.88 -21.60 1.11
CA PRO A 127 -14.37 -20.22 1.17
C PRO A 127 -15.70 -20.11 1.91
N ASP A 128 -16.24 -21.21 2.46
CA ASP A 128 -17.44 -21.22 3.30
C ASP A 128 -17.14 -20.73 4.73
N VAL A 129 -16.19 -19.78 4.85
CA VAL A 129 -16.04 -18.98 6.04
C VAL A 129 -17.23 -18.04 6.08
N ARG A 130 -18.34 -18.53 6.65
CA ARG A 130 -19.30 -17.64 7.28
C ARG A 130 -18.52 -16.91 8.36
N PHE A 131 -18.23 -15.63 8.16
CA PHE A 131 -17.92 -14.71 9.24
C PHE A 131 -19.17 -14.57 10.12
N ASP A 132 -19.58 -15.67 10.74
CA ASP A 132 -20.47 -15.64 11.89
C ASP A 132 -19.57 -15.19 13.04
N SER A 133 -19.79 -13.97 13.54
CA SER A 133 -19.09 -13.44 14.71
C SER A 133 -19.33 -14.28 15.97
N ARG A 134 -20.19 -15.30 15.87
CA ARG A 134 -20.34 -16.38 16.85
C ARG A 134 -19.38 -17.49 16.47
N VAL A 135 -18.15 -17.39 16.98
CA VAL A 135 -17.21 -18.52 17.03
C VAL A 135 -17.97 -19.75 17.55
N PRO A 136 -18.09 -20.84 16.78
CA PRO A 136 -18.51 -22.10 17.35
C PRO A 136 -17.47 -22.46 18.40
N GLN A 137 -17.87 -22.50 19.68
CA GLN A 137 -17.02 -23.01 20.76
C GLN A 137 -16.78 -24.51 20.49
N CYS A 138 -15.81 -24.80 19.63
CA CYS A 138 -15.39 -26.15 19.32
C CYS A 138 -14.24 -26.49 20.26
N GLY A 139 -14.58 -27.14 21.37
CA GLY A 139 -13.64 -27.56 22.40
C GLY A 139 -13.94 -26.89 23.74
N ALA A 140 -13.71 -27.61 24.84
CA ALA A 140 -13.74 -27.05 26.18
C ALA A 140 -12.93 -25.74 26.23
N PRO A 141 -13.25 -24.77 27.11
CA PRO A 141 -12.38 -23.63 27.32
C PRO A 141 -11.03 -24.19 27.77
N GLU A 142 -10.09 -24.33 26.84
CA GLU A 142 -8.70 -24.31 27.22
C GLU A 142 -8.52 -22.91 27.78
N ASP A 143 -8.40 -22.84 29.09
CA ASP A 143 -7.89 -21.68 29.83
C ASP A 143 -6.47 -21.44 29.32
N LEU A 144 -6.38 -20.92 28.09
CA LEU A 144 -5.13 -20.54 27.48
C LEU A 144 -4.78 -19.21 28.12
N ASP A 145 -4.09 -19.29 29.25
CA ASP A 145 -3.42 -18.17 29.85
C ASP A 145 -2.39 -17.65 28.83
N ALA A 146 -2.83 -16.71 28.01
CA ALA A 146 -2.07 -16.11 26.93
C ALA A 146 -0.78 -15.47 27.47
N VAL A 147 -0.80 -15.00 28.73
CA VAL A 147 0.36 -14.41 29.40
C VAL A 147 1.38 -15.49 29.74
N ALA A 148 0.95 -16.64 30.26
CA ALA A 148 1.84 -17.77 30.51
C ALA A 148 2.49 -18.29 29.22
N ASN A 149 1.71 -18.44 28.15
CA ASN A 149 2.22 -18.90 26.85
C ASN A 149 3.23 -17.92 26.25
N LEU A 150 2.96 -16.62 26.32
CA LEU A 150 3.91 -15.60 25.87
C LEU A 150 5.18 -15.62 26.72
N ARG A 151 5.09 -15.78 28.04
CA ARG A 151 6.28 -15.90 28.91
C ARG A 151 7.19 -17.05 28.48
N THR A 152 6.63 -18.22 28.14
CA THR A 152 7.40 -19.37 27.66
C THR A 152 8.18 -19.04 26.38
N VAL A 153 7.52 -18.41 25.41
CA VAL A 153 8.16 -18.02 24.13
C VAL A 153 9.31 -17.03 24.35
N PHE A 154 9.14 -16.05 25.24
CA PHE A 154 10.19 -15.08 25.54
C PHE A 154 11.39 -15.73 26.27
N GLN A 155 11.13 -16.67 27.18
CA GLN A 155 12.17 -17.45 27.84
C GLN A 155 12.96 -18.33 26.85
N GLU A 156 12.28 -19.01 25.93
CA GLU A 156 12.93 -19.80 24.87
C GLU A 156 13.80 -18.93 23.94
N ALA A 157 13.37 -17.69 23.68
CA ALA A 157 14.13 -16.72 22.91
C ALA A 157 15.28 -16.05 23.70
N GLY A 158 15.45 -16.38 24.99
CA GLY A 158 16.45 -15.77 25.87
C GLY A 158 16.19 -14.28 26.15
N VAL A 159 14.97 -13.81 25.95
CA VAL A 159 14.56 -12.44 26.19
C VAL A 159 13.93 -12.34 27.58
N PRO A 160 14.47 -11.51 28.49
CA PRO A 160 13.86 -11.32 29.80
C PRO A 160 12.46 -10.70 29.66
N TRP A 161 11.48 -11.30 30.33
CA TRP A 161 10.07 -10.88 30.28
C TRP A 161 9.89 -9.41 30.69
N GLU A 162 10.75 -8.91 31.57
CA GLU A 162 10.75 -7.52 32.03
C GLU A 162 11.21 -6.53 30.96
N ALA A 163 11.86 -7.00 29.89
CA ALA A 163 12.24 -6.19 28.73
C ALA A 163 11.18 -6.21 27.61
N ALA A 164 10.09 -6.95 27.77
CA ALA A 164 8.99 -6.96 26.80
C ALA A 164 8.28 -5.59 26.79
N PRO A 165 7.96 -5.03 25.61
CA PRO A 165 7.27 -3.76 25.51
C PRO A 165 5.89 -3.88 26.17
N ARG A 166 5.68 -3.17 27.28
CA ARG A 166 4.36 -3.07 27.90
C ARG A 166 3.41 -2.33 26.94
N VAL A 167 2.34 -3.00 26.55
CA VAL A 167 1.27 -2.37 25.76
C VAL A 167 0.47 -1.48 26.71
N PRO A 168 0.40 -0.16 26.49
CA PRO A 168 -0.42 0.72 27.34
C PRO A 168 -1.89 0.32 27.20
N GLY A 169 -2.57 0.04 28.33
CA GLY A 169 -4.02 -0.25 28.37
C GLY A 169 -4.41 -1.68 28.71
N LEU A 170 -3.46 -2.57 28.98
CA LEU A 170 -3.72 -3.83 29.68
C LEU A 170 -3.25 -3.65 31.13
N GLU A 171 -4.10 -3.02 31.95
CA GLU A 171 -3.90 -3.03 33.39
C GLU A 171 -4.09 -4.48 33.86
N GLU A 172 -3.08 -4.98 34.56
CA GLU A 172 -3.10 -6.29 35.20
C GLU A 172 -4.21 -6.21 36.27
N ASP A 173 -5.34 -6.89 36.05
CA ASP A 173 -6.37 -7.06 37.08
C ASP A 173 -5.74 -7.86 38.24
N GLU A 174 -5.19 -7.13 39.21
CA GLU A 174 -4.67 -7.67 40.45
C GLU A 174 -5.82 -8.25 41.30
N GLU A 175 -5.65 -9.52 41.66
CA GLU A 175 -6.05 -10.09 42.96
C GLU A 175 -7.52 -9.92 43.41
N LEU A 176 -8.41 -10.76 42.86
CA LEU A 176 -9.51 -11.32 43.65
C LEU A 176 -8.93 -12.34 44.64
N THR A 177 -8.45 -11.86 45.79
CA THR A 177 -8.16 -12.72 46.94
C THR A 177 -9.47 -13.31 47.46
N SER A 178 -9.74 -14.57 47.11
CA SER A 178 -10.73 -15.39 47.79
C SER A 178 -10.22 -15.69 49.19
N SER A 179 -10.73 -14.96 50.19
CA SER A 179 -10.64 -15.42 51.58
C SER A 179 -11.74 -16.44 51.81
N ASP A 180 -11.34 -17.71 51.77
CA ASP A 180 -12.13 -18.84 52.24
C ASP A 180 -12.17 -18.90 53.78
N GLU A 181 -13.23 -19.53 54.27
CA GLU A 181 -13.39 -20.18 55.59
C GLU A 181 -13.59 -19.28 56.83
N GLU A 182 -14.40 -19.58 57.84
CA GLU A 182 -15.30 -20.71 58.17
C GLU A 182 -16.01 -20.29 59.48
N GLY A 183 -17.30 -20.61 59.65
CA GLY A 183 -18.10 -20.14 60.78
C GLY A 183 -19.30 -21.02 61.10
N ALA A 184 -18.98 -22.25 61.52
CA ALA A 184 -19.80 -23.28 62.13
C ALA A 184 -21.22 -22.92 62.63
N ALA A 185 -22.18 -23.71 62.17
CA ALA A 185 -23.46 -23.91 62.83
C ALA A 185 -23.31 -24.90 64.00
N ARG A 186 -23.65 -24.47 65.22
CA ARG A 186 -24.48 -25.20 66.20
C ARG A 186 -24.83 -24.34 67.40
#